data_AF-A0A1G2Y4E4-F1
#
_entry.id   AF-A0A1G2Y4E4-F1
#
_cell.length_a   1.000
_cell.length_b   1.000
_cell.length_c   1.000
_cell.angle_alpha   90.00
_cell.angle_beta   90.00
_cell.angle_gamma   90.00
#
_symmetry.space_group_name_H-M   'P 1'
#
loop_
_entity.id
_entity.type
_entity.pdbx_description
1 polymer ?
#
loop_
_entity_poly.entity_id
_entity_poly.type
_entity_poly.pdbx_seq_one_letter_code
_entity_poly.pdbx_strand_id
1 'polypeptide(L)'
;MTEPDQTKNDTPHGTKQCPYCAETILAAAIKCRYCGEFLNKPLNKGAKKSEESEDEEKLPLPLEVSPSLWLLTGAFIKLAIVLAISFFISFWKVDSLLKSLKLSDGMIQTFDKYRVIVGISIALAAVIIFLVKILRLKSITYKITTDRIEWTRGLLERHVDNIDMFRIADMKMHRSLLDILIGIGSITLMTSDKTHPQFKFEKVRGSKQLYDIIKKLSLDSDTKRGVIHLE
;
A
#
# COMPACT_ATOMS: atom_id res chain seq x y z
N MET A 1 -40.33 23.98 37.88
CA MET A 1 -38.99 23.91 38.50
C MET A 1 -38.05 24.69 37.60
N THR A 2 -37.84 25.95 37.96
CA THR A 2 -37.01 26.93 37.24
C THR A 2 -35.57 26.78 37.72
N GLU A 3 -34.68 26.39 36.81
CA GLU A 3 -33.24 26.27 37.03
C GLU A 3 -32.60 27.68 36.97
N PRO A 4 -31.65 28.03 37.86
CA PRO A 4 -31.19 29.41 37.98
C PRO A 4 -30.18 29.78 36.89
N ASP A 5 -30.47 30.91 36.27
CA ASP A 5 -29.63 31.73 35.41
C ASP A 5 -28.30 32.10 36.12
N GLN A 6 -27.16 31.60 35.63
CA GLN A 6 -25.84 32.06 36.07
C GLN A 6 -25.36 33.18 35.16
N THR A 7 -25.81 34.37 35.50
CA THR A 7 -25.37 35.67 35.02
C THR A 7 -23.87 35.89 35.28
N LYS A 8 -23.17 36.25 34.19
CA LYS A 8 -22.03 37.20 34.12
C LYS A 8 -21.51 37.70 35.47
N ASN A 9 -20.36 37.20 35.88
CA ASN A 9 -19.49 37.90 36.83
C ASN A 9 -18.53 38.81 36.05
N ASP A 10 -19.09 39.85 35.41
CA ASP A 10 -18.31 40.98 34.89
C ASP A 10 -18.20 41.99 36.04
N THR A 11 -17.11 41.90 36.81
CA THR A 11 -16.78 42.94 37.79
C THR A 11 -16.25 44.18 37.07
N PRO A 12 -16.40 45.39 37.64
CA PRO A 12 -16.10 46.67 36.96
C PRO A 12 -14.60 46.93 36.73
N HIS A 13 -13.74 45.97 37.08
CA HIS A 13 -12.29 46.14 37.14
C HIS A 13 -11.57 45.17 36.22
N GLY A 14 -11.93 45.10 34.92
CA GLY A 14 -11.07 44.61 33.83
C GLY A 14 -10.29 43.30 34.05
N THR A 15 -10.71 42.46 34.99
CA THR A 15 -10.02 41.27 35.50
C THR A 15 -11.04 40.16 35.67
N LYS A 16 -10.60 38.93 35.39
CA LYS A 16 -11.40 37.70 35.49
C LYS A 16 -10.57 36.60 36.13
N GLN A 17 -11.23 35.56 36.64
CA GLN A 17 -10.55 34.36 37.15
C GLN A 17 -10.14 33.44 36.00
N CYS A 18 -8.95 32.84 36.06
CA CYS A 18 -8.52 31.82 35.10
C CYS A 18 -9.31 30.51 35.33
N PRO A 19 -9.97 29.93 34.32
CA PRO A 19 -10.75 28.69 34.47
C PRO A 19 -9.91 27.43 34.77
N TYR A 20 -8.59 27.48 34.58
CA TYR A 20 -7.71 26.33 34.77
C TYR A 20 -6.99 26.34 36.12
N CYS A 21 -6.55 27.50 36.59
CA CYS A 21 -5.76 27.63 37.83
C CYS A 21 -6.38 28.53 38.89
N ALA A 22 -7.55 29.12 38.63
CA ALA A 22 -8.29 29.99 39.56
C ALA A 22 -7.50 31.19 40.10
N GLU A 23 -6.51 31.66 39.33
CA GLU A 23 -5.75 32.87 39.64
C GLU A 23 -6.37 34.09 38.94
N THR A 24 -6.23 35.27 39.54
CA THR A 24 -6.79 36.52 39.00
C THR A 24 -5.95 37.04 37.85
N ILE A 25 -6.56 37.21 36.68
CA ILE A 25 -5.90 37.65 35.43
C ILE A 25 -6.67 38.80 34.77
N LEU A 26 -6.05 39.48 33.81
CA LEU A 26 -6.74 40.51 33.01
C LEU A 26 -7.87 39.90 32.17
N ALA A 27 -9.00 40.60 32.05
CA ALA A 27 -10.16 40.15 31.28
C ALA A 27 -9.81 39.91 29.80
N ALA A 28 -8.90 40.73 29.25
CA ALA A 28 -8.38 40.62 27.89
C ALA A 28 -7.25 39.58 27.71
N ALA A 29 -6.86 38.84 28.75
CA ALA A 29 -5.75 37.89 28.65
C ALA A 29 -6.12 36.70 27.73
N ILE A 30 -5.29 36.50 26.70
CA ILE A 30 -5.38 35.39 25.74
C ILE A 30 -4.65 34.14 26.27
N LYS A 31 -3.59 34.33 27.07
CA LYS A 31 -2.79 33.29 27.71
C LYS A 31 -2.59 33.61 29.19
N CYS A 32 -2.80 32.64 30.07
CA CYS A 32 -2.60 32.84 31.50
C CYS A 32 -1.10 32.97 31.83
N ARG A 33 -0.73 34.00 32.58
CA ARG A 33 0.67 34.21 33.03
C ARG A 33 1.13 33.17 34.07
N TYR A 34 0.20 32.64 34.86
CA TYR A 34 0.50 31.74 35.98
C TYR A 34 0.61 30.28 35.54
N CYS A 35 -0.41 29.74 34.86
CA CYS A 35 -0.41 28.33 34.42
C CYS A 35 0.02 28.12 32.96
N GLY A 36 0.11 29.18 32.15
CA GLY A 36 0.52 29.08 30.74
C GLY A 36 -0.56 28.60 29.77
N GLU A 37 -1.77 28.27 30.24
CA GLU A 37 -2.87 27.78 29.39
C GLU A 37 -3.50 28.91 28.56
N PHE A 38 -3.88 28.59 27.31
CA PHE A 38 -4.56 29.54 26.42
C PHE A 38 -6.06 29.59 26.71
N LEU A 39 -6.60 30.78 26.87
CA LEU A 39 -8.01 31.01 27.23
C LEU A 39 -8.91 31.23 26.01
N ASN A 40 -8.33 31.45 24.83
CA ASN A 40 -9.04 31.69 23.57
C ASN A 40 -9.47 30.39 22.88
N LYS A 41 -10.04 29.46 23.64
CA LYS A 41 -10.77 28.34 23.06
C LYS A 41 -12.24 28.56 23.40
N PRO A 42 -13.14 28.79 22.41
CA PRO A 42 -14.56 28.75 22.72
C PRO A 42 -14.85 27.36 23.29
N LEU A 43 -15.20 27.30 24.58
CA LEU A 43 -15.69 26.10 25.24
C LEU A 43 -17.07 25.80 24.65
N ASN A 44 -17.08 25.18 23.47
CA ASN A 44 -18.28 24.68 22.84
C ASN A 44 -18.75 23.44 23.62
N LYS A 45 -19.45 23.68 24.73
CA LYS A 45 -20.24 22.66 25.41
C LYS A 45 -21.60 22.60 24.74
N GLY A 46 -21.83 21.52 24.00
CA GLY A 46 -23.17 21.11 23.56
C GLY A 46 -23.27 20.87 22.07
N ALA A 47 -22.99 19.63 21.66
CA ALA A 47 -23.64 18.93 20.55
C ALA A 47 -24.28 19.80 19.44
N LYS A 48 -23.45 20.25 18.50
CA LYS A 48 -23.89 20.34 17.11
C LYS A 48 -22.72 19.96 16.22
N LYS A 49 -22.92 18.83 15.55
CA LYS A 49 -22.19 18.27 14.43
C LYS A 49 -22.02 19.38 13.37
N SER A 50 -20.93 20.13 13.42
CA SER A 50 -20.34 20.78 12.25
C SER A 50 -19.63 19.65 11.50
N GLU A 51 -20.12 19.12 10.38
CA GLU A 51 -20.25 19.82 9.10
C GLU A 51 -19.04 20.73 8.84
N GLU A 52 -17.85 20.15 9.02
CA GLU A 52 -16.68 20.48 8.20
C GLU A 52 -16.63 19.46 7.06
N SER A 53 -17.01 19.97 5.89
CA SER A 53 -16.73 19.38 4.58
C SER A 53 -15.22 19.49 4.31
N GLU A 54 -14.46 18.54 4.84
CA GLU A 54 -13.35 17.98 4.08
C GLU A 54 -13.90 16.67 3.52
N ASP A 55 -13.91 16.57 2.19
CA ASP A 55 -14.21 15.34 1.46
C ASP A 55 -13.14 14.28 1.75
N GLU A 56 -13.05 13.82 3.00
CA GLU A 56 -12.57 12.49 3.30
C GLU A 56 -13.61 11.54 2.74
N GLU A 57 -13.39 11.14 1.49
CA GLU A 57 -13.86 9.87 0.95
C GLU A 57 -13.36 8.77 1.90
N LYS A 58 -14.09 8.56 3.01
CA LYS A 58 -13.90 7.46 3.93
C LYS A 58 -14.21 6.21 3.13
N LEU A 59 -13.20 5.65 2.47
CA LEU A 59 -13.34 4.36 1.83
C LEU A 59 -13.89 3.40 2.90
N PRO A 60 -14.97 2.67 2.60
CA PRO A 60 -15.54 1.73 3.55
C PRO A 60 -14.48 0.67 3.85
N LEU A 61 -13.94 0.70 5.07
CA LEU A 61 -13.18 -0.41 5.61
C LEU A 61 -14.13 -1.63 5.67
N PRO A 62 -13.74 -2.82 5.19
CA PRO A 62 -12.39 -3.27 4.84
C PRO A 62 -11.95 -2.94 3.40
N LEU A 63 -10.71 -2.48 3.25
CA LEU A 63 -10.07 -2.24 1.95
C LEU A 63 -9.48 -3.54 1.40
N GLU A 64 -10.05 -4.07 0.32
CA GLU A 64 -9.46 -5.18 -0.43
C GLU A 64 -8.51 -4.62 -1.49
N VAL A 65 -7.21 -4.78 -1.27
CA VAL A 65 -6.18 -4.37 -2.22
C VAL A 65 -5.65 -5.62 -2.91
N SER A 66 -5.69 -5.63 -4.24
CA SER A 66 -5.06 -6.67 -5.06
C SER A 66 -3.74 -6.16 -5.64
N PRO A 67 -2.71 -7.01 -5.79
CA PRO A 67 -1.47 -6.63 -6.44
C PRO A 67 -1.75 -6.22 -7.89
N SER A 68 -1.07 -5.17 -8.38
CA SER A 68 -1.31 -4.72 -9.75
C SER A 68 -0.78 -5.74 -10.77
N LEU A 69 -1.51 -5.93 -11.86
CA LEU A 69 -1.07 -6.72 -13.02
C LEU A 69 0.24 -6.18 -13.62
N TRP A 70 0.62 -4.95 -13.29
CA TRP A 70 1.86 -4.33 -13.74
C TRP A 70 3.13 -4.96 -13.12
N LEU A 71 2.99 -5.82 -12.12
CA LEU A 71 4.07 -6.68 -11.66
C LEU A 71 4.49 -7.72 -12.73
N LEU A 72 3.62 -7.98 -13.71
CA LEU A 72 3.88 -8.88 -14.84
C LEU A 72 4.62 -8.22 -16.01
N THR A 73 4.81 -6.89 -16.04
CA THR A 73 5.43 -6.23 -17.21
C THR A 73 6.82 -6.78 -17.51
N GLY A 74 7.66 -6.97 -16.50
CA GLY A 74 8.97 -7.59 -16.67
C GLY A 74 8.90 -9.07 -17.11
N ALA A 75 7.85 -9.79 -16.73
CA ALA A 75 7.63 -11.16 -17.19
C ALA A 75 7.10 -11.21 -18.63
N PHE A 76 6.29 -10.23 -19.04
CA PHE A 76 5.77 -10.09 -20.39
C PHE A 76 6.88 -9.77 -21.39
N ILE A 77 7.81 -8.88 -21.03
CA ILE A 77 9.00 -8.58 -21.86
C ILE A 77 9.85 -9.84 -22.06
N LYS A 78 10.09 -10.62 -20.99
CA LYS A 78 10.83 -11.89 -21.09
C LYS A 78 10.10 -12.90 -21.99
N LEU A 79 8.78 -13.03 -21.85
CA LEU A 79 7.99 -13.89 -22.71
C LEU A 79 8.09 -13.44 -24.18
N ALA A 80 7.93 -12.14 -24.45
CA ALA A 80 8.01 -11.59 -25.80
C ALA A 80 9.38 -11.85 -26.45
N ILE A 81 10.47 -11.70 -25.70
CA ILE A 81 11.83 -12.01 -26.18
C ILE A 81 11.97 -13.51 -26.50
N VAL A 82 11.51 -14.39 -25.60
CA VAL A 82 11.61 -15.85 -25.82
C VAL A 82 10.76 -16.29 -27.01
N LEU A 83 9.56 -15.73 -27.17
CA LEU A 83 8.70 -15.99 -28.32
C LEU A 83 9.31 -15.45 -29.61
N ALA A 84 9.91 -14.26 -29.58
CA ALA A 84 10.63 -13.71 -30.72
C ALA A 84 11.83 -14.57 -31.12
N ILE A 85 12.61 -15.07 -30.16
CA ILE A 85 13.74 -15.98 -30.41
C ILE A 85 13.25 -17.32 -30.96
N SER A 86 12.19 -17.90 -30.38
CA SER A 86 11.59 -19.15 -30.89
C SER A 86 11.05 -18.98 -32.31
N PHE A 87 10.34 -17.88 -32.58
CA PHE A 87 9.85 -17.54 -33.91
C PHE A 87 11.02 -17.37 -34.88
N PHE A 88 12.07 -16.66 -34.48
CA PHE A 88 13.25 -16.42 -35.30
C PHE A 88 14.03 -17.70 -35.64
N ILE A 89 14.22 -18.61 -34.67
CA ILE A 89 14.82 -19.94 -34.89
C ILE A 89 13.98 -20.77 -35.87
N SER A 90 12.66 -20.65 -35.80
CA SER A 90 11.72 -21.37 -36.68
C SER A 90 11.66 -20.76 -38.09
N PHE A 91 11.73 -19.44 -38.19
CA PHE A 91 11.52 -18.70 -39.44
C PHE A 91 12.82 -18.50 -40.25
N TRP A 92 13.99 -18.42 -39.60
CA TRP A 92 15.25 -18.25 -40.30
C TRP A 92 15.68 -19.57 -40.93
N LYS A 93 15.30 -19.81 -42.18
CA LYS A 93 15.73 -20.99 -42.94
C LYS A 93 17.26 -21.09 -42.98
N VAL A 94 17.81 -22.10 -42.29
CA VAL A 94 19.24 -22.46 -42.30
C VAL A 94 19.60 -23.27 -43.56
N ASP A 95 18.68 -23.35 -44.53
CA ASP A 95 18.85 -24.09 -45.79
C ASP A 95 20.06 -23.63 -46.59
N SER A 96 20.35 -22.32 -46.61
CA SER A 96 21.47 -21.75 -47.36
C SER A 96 22.84 -22.03 -46.71
N LEU A 97 22.89 -22.11 -45.38
CA LEU A 97 24.10 -22.26 -44.58
C LEU A 97 24.50 -23.74 -44.42
N LEU A 98 23.52 -24.65 -44.34
CA LEU A 98 23.78 -26.10 -44.34
C LEU A 98 24.20 -26.63 -45.72
N LYS A 99 23.68 -26.06 -46.82
CA LYS A 99 24.09 -26.44 -48.19
C LYS A 99 25.55 -26.14 -48.50
N SER A 100 26.13 -25.06 -47.94
CA SER A 100 27.56 -24.76 -48.09
C SER A 100 28.49 -25.80 -47.45
N LEU A 101 27.98 -26.66 -46.56
CA LEU A 101 28.74 -27.71 -45.87
C LEU A 101 28.64 -29.11 -46.52
N LYS A 102 28.00 -29.26 -47.71
CA LYS A 102 27.88 -30.53 -48.46
C LYS A 102 27.31 -31.71 -47.63
N LEU A 103 26.36 -31.48 -46.74
CA LEU A 103 25.65 -32.58 -46.07
C LEU A 103 24.56 -33.19 -46.96
N SER A 104 24.41 -34.53 -46.88
CA SER A 104 23.43 -35.34 -47.61
C SER A 104 21.99 -34.84 -47.42
N ASP A 105 21.22 -34.81 -48.52
CA ASP A 105 19.84 -34.28 -48.58
C ASP A 105 18.87 -34.95 -47.59
N GLY A 106 19.16 -36.20 -47.18
CA GLY A 106 18.36 -36.92 -46.18
C GLY A 106 18.53 -36.40 -44.74
N MET A 107 19.69 -35.81 -44.41
CA MET A 107 19.91 -35.21 -43.09
C MET A 107 19.21 -33.85 -42.99
N ILE A 108 19.20 -33.06 -44.07
CA ILE A 108 18.64 -31.70 -44.10
C ILE A 108 17.14 -31.70 -43.80
N GLN A 109 16.38 -32.65 -44.37
CA GLN A 109 14.93 -32.76 -44.11
C GLN A 109 14.60 -33.17 -42.66
N THR A 110 15.49 -33.92 -42.02
CA THR A 110 15.32 -34.36 -40.63
C THR A 110 15.59 -33.21 -39.68
N PHE A 111 16.67 -32.45 -39.90
CA PHE A 111 16.99 -31.26 -39.10
C PHE A 111 15.90 -30.19 -39.16
N ASP A 112 15.27 -29.99 -40.32
CA ASP A 112 14.22 -28.97 -40.45
C ASP A 112 12.97 -29.30 -39.62
N LYS A 113 12.58 -30.58 -39.56
CA LYS A 113 11.47 -31.05 -38.72
C LYS A 113 11.76 -30.88 -37.23
N TYR A 114 12.95 -31.27 -36.76
CA TYR A 114 13.32 -31.14 -35.36
C TYR A 114 13.41 -29.67 -34.90
N ARG A 115 13.88 -28.78 -35.77
CA ARG A 115 13.98 -27.34 -35.49
C ARG A 115 12.63 -26.71 -35.15
N VAL A 116 11.60 -27.00 -35.96
CA VAL A 116 10.25 -26.47 -35.74
C VAL A 116 9.65 -27.01 -34.44
N ILE A 117 9.84 -28.30 -34.15
CA ILE A 117 9.36 -28.92 -32.91
C ILE A 117 10.03 -28.31 -31.68
N VAL A 118 11.34 -28.07 -31.72
CA VAL A 118 12.09 -27.42 -30.63
C VAL A 118 11.66 -25.97 -30.45
N GLY A 119 11.40 -25.22 -31.52
CA GLY A 119 10.87 -23.86 -31.43
C GLY A 119 9.52 -23.81 -30.73
N ILE A 120 8.57 -24.66 -31.15
CA ILE A 120 7.23 -24.74 -30.56
C ILE A 120 7.28 -25.17 -29.09
N SER A 121 8.14 -26.13 -28.72
CA SER A 121 8.23 -26.60 -27.34
C SER A 121 8.77 -25.50 -26.40
N ILE A 122 9.76 -24.72 -26.83
CA ILE A 122 10.29 -23.57 -26.07
C ILE A 122 9.21 -22.48 -25.91
N ALA A 123 8.49 -22.17 -27.00
CA ALA A 123 7.41 -21.19 -26.96
C ALA A 123 6.30 -21.62 -25.99
N LEU A 124 5.87 -22.89 -26.07
CA LEU A 124 4.84 -23.45 -25.20
C LEU A 124 5.28 -23.42 -23.72
N ALA A 125 6.52 -23.83 -23.42
CA ALA A 125 7.05 -23.79 -22.06
C ALA A 125 7.10 -22.36 -21.50
N ALA A 126 7.51 -21.38 -22.30
CA ALA A 126 7.54 -19.97 -21.89
C ALA A 126 6.14 -19.44 -21.57
N VAL A 127 5.14 -19.77 -22.39
CA VAL A 127 3.74 -19.41 -22.16
C VAL A 127 3.21 -20.04 -20.87
N ILE A 128 3.49 -21.32 -20.62
CA ILE A 128 3.07 -22.02 -19.39
C ILE A 128 3.68 -21.35 -18.15
N ILE A 129 4.99 -21.06 -18.17
CA ILE A 129 5.68 -20.38 -17.05
C ILE A 129 5.05 -19.00 -16.77
N PHE A 130 4.76 -18.24 -17.83
CA PHE A 130 4.11 -16.94 -17.69
C PHE A 130 2.70 -17.08 -17.10
N LEU A 131 1.92 -18.07 -17.54
CA LEU A 131 0.58 -18.34 -17.04
C LEU A 131 0.58 -18.75 -15.56
N VAL A 132 1.49 -19.63 -15.14
CA VAL A 132 1.67 -19.99 -13.72
C VAL A 132 2.03 -18.76 -12.88
N LYS A 133 2.86 -17.86 -13.41
CA LYS A 133 3.23 -16.62 -12.72
C LYS A 133 2.03 -15.67 -12.56
N ILE A 134 1.18 -15.56 -13.57
CA ILE A 134 -0.10 -14.81 -13.48
C ILE A 134 -0.99 -15.40 -12.39
N LEU A 135 -1.18 -16.73 -12.41
CA LEU A 135 -2.03 -17.42 -11.44
C LEU A 135 -1.53 -17.21 -10.01
N ARG A 136 -0.21 -17.28 -9.78
CA ARG A 136 0.39 -16.98 -8.46
C ARG A 136 0.11 -15.56 -7.98
N LEU A 137 0.21 -14.57 -8.86
CA LEU A 137 -0.03 -13.17 -8.50
C LEU A 137 -1.50 -12.87 -8.21
N LYS A 138 -2.42 -13.44 -9.00
CA LYS A 138 -3.86 -13.29 -8.79
C LYS A 138 -4.34 -13.97 -7.50
N SER A 139 -3.55 -14.93 -7.01
CA SER A 139 -3.85 -15.68 -5.80
C SER A 139 -3.48 -14.97 -4.48
N ILE A 140 -3.06 -13.70 -4.55
CA ILE A 140 -2.69 -12.90 -3.38
C ILE A 140 -3.75 -11.81 -3.19
N THR A 141 -4.38 -11.79 -2.03
CA THR A 141 -5.37 -10.77 -1.65
C THR A 141 -4.98 -10.17 -0.32
N TYR A 142 -4.96 -8.83 -0.26
CA TYR A 142 -4.70 -8.08 0.97
C TYR A 142 -6.02 -7.48 1.48
N LYS A 143 -6.39 -7.75 2.72
CA LYS A 143 -7.54 -7.14 3.39
C LYS A 143 -7.06 -6.26 4.52
N ILE A 144 -7.35 -4.97 4.44
CA ILE A 144 -6.94 -3.98 5.44
C ILE A 144 -8.17 -3.58 6.24
N THR A 145 -8.11 -3.79 7.55
CA THR A 145 -9.13 -3.41 8.53
C THR A 145 -8.58 -2.33 9.47
N THR A 146 -9.40 -1.79 10.36
CA THR A 146 -8.99 -0.77 11.34
C THR A 146 -7.89 -1.25 12.28
N ASP A 147 -8.00 -2.49 12.78
CA ASP A 147 -7.14 -3.00 13.85
C ASP A 147 -6.10 -4.02 13.35
N ARG A 148 -6.32 -4.58 12.15
CA ARG A 148 -5.52 -5.69 11.59
C ARG A 148 -5.41 -5.61 10.07
N ILE A 149 -4.29 -6.09 9.55
CA ILE A 149 -4.06 -6.35 8.13
C ILE A 149 -3.97 -7.86 7.94
N GLU A 150 -4.80 -8.39 7.06
CA GLU A 150 -4.81 -9.82 6.71
C GLU A 150 -4.28 -9.98 5.28
N TRP A 151 -3.38 -10.93 5.05
CA TRP A 151 -3.00 -11.31 3.70
C TRP A 151 -3.22 -12.79 3.49
N THR A 152 -3.86 -13.11 2.37
CA THR A 152 -4.07 -14.49 1.93
C THR A 152 -3.12 -14.77 0.76
N ARG A 153 -2.36 -15.87 0.84
CA ARG A 153 -1.49 -16.35 -0.24
C ARG A 153 -1.76 -17.84 -0.49
N GLY A 154 -1.82 -18.23 -1.76
CA GLY A 154 -1.70 -19.63 -2.15
C GLY A 154 -2.69 -20.11 -3.21
N LEU A 155 -2.15 -20.79 -4.22
CA LEU A 155 -2.89 -21.25 -5.41
C LEU A 155 -3.65 -22.57 -5.19
N LEU A 156 -3.14 -23.43 -4.31
CA LEU A 156 -3.67 -24.76 -4.00
C LEU A 156 -3.98 -24.87 -2.50
N GLU A 157 -3.03 -24.46 -1.66
CA GLU A 157 -3.17 -24.36 -0.22
C GLU A 157 -3.18 -22.88 0.17
N ARG A 158 -4.29 -22.40 0.77
CA ARG A 158 -4.45 -20.99 1.16
C ARG A 158 -3.91 -20.81 2.58
N HIS A 159 -2.83 -20.05 2.71
CA HIS A 159 -2.34 -19.56 3.99
C HIS A 159 -2.88 -18.14 4.23
N VAL A 160 -3.41 -17.91 5.43
CA VAL A 160 -3.91 -16.62 5.91
C VAL A 160 -3.06 -16.21 7.09
N ASP A 161 -2.39 -15.07 6.95
CA ASP A 161 -1.58 -14.48 8.00
C ASP A 161 -2.18 -13.12 8.40
N ASN A 162 -2.10 -12.81 9.69
CA ASN A 162 -2.66 -11.59 10.27
C ASN A 162 -1.57 -10.82 11.00
N ILE A 163 -1.48 -9.52 10.73
CA ILE A 163 -0.63 -8.60 11.47
C ILE A 163 -1.50 -7.50 12.08
N ASP A 164 -1.31 -7.25 13.37
CA ASP A 164 -2.02 -6.17 14.06
C ASP A 164 -1.45 -4.80 13.66
N MET A 165 -2.33 -3.80 13.51
CA MET A 165 -1.92 -2.46 13.06
C MET A 165 -0.95 -1.77 14.04
N PHE A 166 -1.12 -2.00 15.35
CA PHE A 166 -0.26 -1.42 16.41
C PHE A 166 1.17 -2.00 16.43
N ARG A 167 1.42 -3.13 15.76
CA ARG A 167 2.78 -3.72 15.70
C ARG A 167 3.65 -3.10 14.60
N ILE A 168 3.05 -2.28 13.74
CA ILE A 168 3.74 -1.60 12.64
C ILE A 168 4.52 -0.44 13.25
N ALA A 169 5.85 -0.57 13.29
CA ALA A 169 6.73 0.45 13.87
C ALA A 169 7.09 1.55 12.87
N ASP A 170 7.41 1.16 11.63
CA ASP A 170 7.81 2.10 10.59
C ASP A 170 7.30 1.64 9.22
N MET A 171 7.13 2.60 8.31
CA MET A 171 6.68 2.36 6.94
C MET A 171 7.57 3.11 5.97
N LYS A 172 8.22 2.36 5.06
CA LYS A 172 9.06 2.91 3.99
C LYS A 172 8.36 2.78 2.66
N MET A 173 8.29 3.86 1.90
CA MET A 173 7.72 3.84 0.56
C MET A 173 8.81 4.05 -0.48
N HIS A 174 8.91 3.13 -1.44
CA HIS A 174 9.85 3.23 -2.55
C HIS A 174 9.08 3.38 -3.88
N ARG A 175 9.47 4.40 -4.66
CA ARG A 175 8.94 4.63 -6.01
C ARG A 175 10.09 4.98 -6.95
N SER A 176 10.21 4.23 -8.05
CA SER A 176 11.08 4.63 -9.16
C SER A 176 10.43 5.74 -9.98
N LEU A 177 11.20 6.43 -10.83
CA LEU A 177 10.70 7.50 -11.70
C LEU A 177 9.53 7.05 -12.58
N LEU A 178 9.60 5.81 -13.09
CA LEU A 178 8.51 5.21 -13.88
C LEU A 178 7.29 4.91 -13.01
N ASP A 179 7.49 4.45 -11.78
CA ASP A 179 6.39 4.17 -10.86
C ASP A 179 5.65 5.47 -10.48
N ILE A 180 6.36 6.59 -10.34
CA ILE A 180 5.78 7.92 -10.07
C ILE A 180 4.87 8.34 -11.22
N LEU A 181 5.33 8.23 -12.47
CA LEU A 181 4.56 8.61 -13.66
C LEU A 181 3.25 7.80 -13.78
N ILE A 182 3.28 6.53 -13.38
CA ILE A 182 2.15 5.61 -13.50
C ILE A 182 1.26 5.61 -12.23
N GLY A 183 1.69 6.29 -11.15
CA GLY A 183 0.98 6.32 -9.87
C GLY A 183 1.02 4.99 -9.10
N ILE A 184 2.06 4.19 -9.32
CA ILE A 184 2.30 2.90 -8.66
C ILE A 184 3.43 3.08 -7.63
N GLY A 185 3.49 2.24 -6.61
CA GLY A 185 4.64 2.21 -5.71
C GLY A 185 4.68 0.95 -4.85
N SER A 186 5.80 0.74 -4.19
CA SER A 186 5.94 -0.35 -3.21
C SER A 186 6.02 0.24 -1.81
N ILE A 187 5.29 -0.36 -0.86
CA ILE A 187 5.26 0.05 0.54
C ILE A 187 5.82 -1.10 1.37
N THR A 188 6.85 -0.83 2.16
CA THR A 188 7.47 -1.77 3.10
C THR A 188 7.04 -1.40 4.52
N LEU A 189 6.29 -2.29 5.17
CA LEU A 189 5.98 -2.23 6.58
C LEU A 189 7.11 -2.89 7.38
N MET A 190 7.61 -2.20 8.39
CA MET A 190 8.51 -2.74 9.41
C MET A 190 7.67 -3.03 10.64
N THR A 191 7.72 -4.28 11.12
CA THR A 191 6.92 -4.73 12.27
C THR A 191 7.83 -5.29 13.34
N SER A 192 7.41 -5.10 14.59
CA SER A 192 8.05 -5.69 15.77
C SER A 192 7.68 -7.17 15.97
N ASP A 193 6.90 -7.77 15.06
CA ASP A 193 6.56 -9.19 15.12
C ASP A 193 7.74 -10.10 14.73
N LYS A 194 7.84 -11.26 15.40
CA LYS A 194 8.95 -12.22 15.21
C LYS A 194 8.77 -13.09 13.97
N THR A 195 7.54 -13.29 13.51
CA THR A 195 7.23 -14.15 12.35
C THR A 195 7.59 -13.49 11.02
N HIS A 196 7.35 -12.18 10.89
CA HIS A 196 7.54 -11.46 9.64
C HIS A 196 8.06 -10.03 9.86
N PRO A 197 9.35 -9.82 10.18
CA PRO A 197 9.88 -8.50 10.58
C PRO A 197 9.78 -7.41 9.48
N GLN A 198 9.69 -7.82 8.22
CA GLN A 198 9.51 -6.91 7.09
C GLN A 198 8.45 -7.47 6.15
N PHE A 199 7.43 -6.67 5.88
CA PHE A 199 6.37 -6.99 4.95
C PHE A 199 6.33 -5.97 3.82
N LYS A 200 6.30 -6.42 2.56
CA LYS A 200 6.35 -5.53 1.40
C LYS A 200 5.10 -5.72 0.53
N PHE A 201 4.36 -4.64 0.36
CA PHE A 201 3.36 -4.50 -0.68
C PHE A 201 4.06 -4.18 -2.00
N GLU A 202 4.04 -5.11 -2.96
CA GLU A 202 4.70 -4.91 -4.25
C GLU A 202 3.76 -4.26 -5.27
N LYS A 203 4.21 -3.12 -5.82
CA LYS A 203 3.56 -2.41 -6.94
C LYS A 203 2.05 -2.24 -6.77
N VAL A 204 1.64 -1.61 -5.68
CA VAL A 204 0.24 -1.24 -5.46
C VAL A 204 -0.08 0.06 -6.20
N ARG A 205 -1.23 0.09 -6.87
CA ARG A 205 -1.75 1.29 -7.54
C ARG A 205 -2.29 2.26 -6.47
N GLY A 206 -1.99 3.55 -6.60
CA GLY A 206 -2.40 4.52 -5.57
C GLY A 206 -1.63 4.35 -4.26
N SER A 207 -0.35 3.96 -4.33
CA SER A 207 0.49 3.72 -3.14
C SER A 207 0.60 4.92 -2.18
N LYS A 208 0.26 6.14 -2.61
CA LYS A 208 0.29 7.34 -1.74
C LYS A 208 -0.88 7.31 -0.77
N GLN A 209 -2.08 7.21 -1.33
CA GLN A 209 -3.32 7.12 -0.58
C GLN A 209 -3.28 5.90 0.35
N LEU A 210 -2.80 4.75 -0.13
CA LEU A 210 -2.66 3.57 0.71
C LEU A 210 -1.68 3.78 1.87
N TYR A 211 -0.54 4.44 1.62
CA TYR A 211 0.42 4.77 2.67
C TYR A 211 -0.20 5.69 3.73
N ASP A 212 -0.86 6.77 3.27
CA ASP A 212 -1.48 7.77 4.16
C ASP A 212 -2.62 7.14 4.99
N ILE A 213 -3.43 6.26 4.39
CA ILE A 213 -4.49 5.51 5.07
C ILE A 213 -3.91 4.58 6.14
N ILE A 214 -2.94 3.73 5.79
CA ILE A 214 -2.36 2.79 6.76
C ILE A 214 -1.69 3.56 7.90
N LYS A 215 -0.99 4.66 7.61
CA LYS A 215 -0.38 5.51 8.63
C LYS A 215 -1.41 6.13 9.57
N LYS A 216 -2.55 6.59 9.05
CA LYS A 216 -3.65 7.10 9.88
C LYS A 216 -4.23 6.00 10.78
N LEU A 217 -4.41 4.79 10.25
CA LEU A 217 -4.95 3.65 11.01
C LEU A 217 -3.98 3.14 12.09
N SER A 218 -2.66 3.17 11.83
CA SER A 218 -1.67 2.80 12.83
C SER A 218 -1.64 3.79 13.99
N LEU A 219 -1.65 5.10 13.70
CA LEU A 219 -1.70 6.15 14.73
C LEU A 219 -2.99 6.11 15.56
N ASP A 220 -4.14 5.84 14.91
CA ASP A 220 -5.42 5.66 15.62
C ASP A 220 -5.40 4.44 16.53
N SER A 221 -4.80 3.33 16.07
CA SER A 221 -4.63 2.11 16.87
C SER A 221 -3.69 2.31 18.06
N ASP A 222 -2.59 3.04 17.88
CA ASP A 222 -1.63 3.35 18.94
C ASP A 222 -2.25 4.25 20.01
N THR A 223 -2.99 5.28 19.58
CA THR A 223 -3.71 6.21 20.47
C THR A 223 -4.75 5.48 21.31
N LYS A 224 -5.53 4.57 20.70
CA LYS A 224 -6.54 3.76 21.41
C LYS A 224 -5.95 2.85 22.47
N ARG A 225 -4.71 2.39 22.30
CA ARG A 225 -4.04 1.46 23.21
C ARG A 225 -3.09 2.14 24.19
N GLY A 226 -2.87 3.45 24.05
CA GLY A 226 -1.98 4.22 24.93
C GLY A 226 -0.52 3.80 24.85
N VAL A 227 -0.08 3.26 23.70
CA VAL A 227 1.28 2.76 23.52
C VAL A 227 2.19 3.95 23.19
N ILE A 228 3.17 4.21 24.06
CA ILE A 228 4.20 5.22 23.83
C ILE A 228 5.40 4.48 23.23
N HIS A 229 5.73 4.76 21.98
CA HIS A 229 6.99 4.28 21.39
C HIS A 229 8.14 5.00 22.10
N LEU A 230 8.85 4.29 22.97
CA LEU A 230 10.13 4.74 23.53
C LEU A 230 11.19 4.54 22.46
N GLU A 231 11.54 5.62 21.76
CA GLU A 231 12.76 5.69 20.93
C GLU A 231 14.03 5.63 21.78
#